data_AF-A0A843CSU8-F1
#
_entry.id   AF-A0A843CSU8-F1
#
_cell.length_a   1.000
_cell.length_b   1.000
_cell.length_c   1.000
_cell.angle_alpha   90.00
_cell.angle_beta   90.00
_cell.angle_gamma   90.00
#
_symmetry.space_group_name_H-M   'P 1'
#
loop_
_entity.id
_entity.type
_entity.pdbx_description
1 polymer ?
#
loop_
_entity_poly.entity_id
_entity_poly.type
_entity_poly.pdbx_seq_one_letter_code
_entity_poly.pdbx_strand_id
1 'polypeptide(L)'
;MSGRVEKQLRSTKNVVRYGLKTDFVHKRFWTFSVWSNREGIRVFVSAEPHATAVRKFAEWSGEGASFVQWKSTDGKIDWEEAERRLKNPTFYYRKQRG
;
A
#
# COMPACT_ATOMS: atom_id res chain seq x y z
N MET A 1 -6.88 -9.92 -8.97
CA MET A 1 -7.41 -9.03 -7.89
C MET A 1 -6.83 -7.62 -7.94
N SER A 2 -5.58 -7.43 -8.37
CA SER A 2 -4.93 -6.11 -8.48
C SER A 2 -5.76 -5.06 -9.25
N GLY A 3 -6.31 -5.41 -10.41
CA GLY A 3 -7.06 -4.44 -11.23
C GLY A 3 -8.36 -3.90 -10.59
N ARG A 4 -9.04 -4.67 -9.73
CA ARG A 4 -10.24 -4.18 -9.03
C ARG A 4 -9.88 -3.25 -7.87
N VAL A 5 -8.80 -3.55 -7.16
CA VAL A 5 -8.24 -2.69 -6.12
C VAL A 5 -7.71 -1.39 -6.71
N GLU A 6 -7.03 -1.45 -7.85
CA GLU A 6 -6.58 -0.25 -8.55
C GLU A 6 -7.78 0.59 -9.05
N LYS A 7 -8.82 -0.04 -9.59
CA LYS A 7 -10.06 0.67 -9.98
C LYS A 7 -10.70 1.38 -8.77
N GLN A 8 -10.80 0.69 -7.63
CA GLN A 8 -11.30 1.28 -6.38
C GLN A 8 -10.44 2.48 -5.95
N LEU A 9 -9.11 2.33 -5.99
CA LEU A 9 -8.17 3.39 -5.65
C LEU A 9 -8.40 4.62 -6.54
N ARG A 10 -8.46 4.43 -7.86
CA ARG A 10 -8.72 5.52 -8.83
C ARG A 10 -10.06 6.22 -8.59
N SER A 11 -11.08 5.50 -8.14
CA SER A 11 -12.42 6.07 -7.88
C SER A 11 -12.58 6.67 -6.48
N THR A 12 -11.64 6.43 -5.56
CA THR A 12 -11.78 6.93 -4.18
C THR A 12 -11.45 8.42 -4.15
N LYS A 13 -12.32 9.21 -3.52
CA LYS A 13 -12.06 10.64 -3.31
C LYS A 13 -10.75 10.83 -2.56
N ASN A 14 -10.06 11.94 -2.82
CA ASN A 14 -8.87 12.38 -2.10
C ASN A 14 -7.57 11.60 -2.40
N VAL A 15 -7.54 10.70 -3.39
CA VAL A 15 -6.28 10.24 -3.99
C VAL A 15 -5.63 11.39 -4.74
N VAL A 16 -4.39 11.70 -4.39
CA VAL A 16 -3.56 12.66 -5.13
C VAL A 16 -2.76 11.94 -6.21
N ARG A 17 -2.13 10.82 -5.86
CA ARG A 17 -1.35 9.98 -6.77
C ARG A 17 -1.10 8.61 -6.17
N TYR A 18 -0.68 7.67 -7.00
CA TYR A 18 -0.25 6.35 -6.57
C TYR A 18 0.73 5.77 -7.58
N GLY A 19 1.42 4.71 -7.19
CA GLY A 19 2.35 3.99 -8.04
C GLY A 19 2.39 2.51 -7.70
N LEU A 20 2.60 1.69 -8.73
CA LEU A 20 2.81 0.25 -8.63
C LEU A 20 4.18 -0.06 -9.22
N LYS A 21 4.99 -0.82 -8.50
CA LYS A 21 6.30 -1.33 -8.96
C LYS A 21 6.34 -2.82 -8.70
N THR A 22 6.85 -3.56 -9.68
CA THR A 22 6.90 -5.02 -9.64
C THR A 22 8.27 -5.49 -10.09
N ASP A 23 8.86 -6.37 -9.30
CA ASP A 23 10.04 -7.16 -9.67
C ASP A 23 9.62 -8.62 -9.69
N PHE A 24 9.31 -9.13 -10.89
CA PHE A 24 8.83 -10.49 -11.08
C PHE A 24 9.89 -11.55 -10.82
N VAL A 25 11.17 -11.23 -11.08
CA VAL A 25 12.30 -12.14 -10.86
C VAL A 25 12.42 -12.46 -9.38
N HIS A 26 12.32 -11.43 -8.52
CA HIS A 26 12.42 -11.59 -7.07
C HIS A 26 11.06 -11.71 -6.37
N LYS A 27 9.95 -11.77 -7.14
CA LYS A 27 8.56 -11.82 -6.63
C LYS A 27 8.24 -10.71 -5.62
N ARG A 28 8.76 -9.51 -5.87
CA ARG A 28 8.53 -8.33 -5.01
C ARG A 28 7.54 -7.37 -5.66
N PHE A 29 6.61 -6.90 -4.85
CA PHE A 29 5.54 -6.02 -5.29
C PHE A 29 5.47 -4.84 -4.32
N TRP A 30 5.51 -3.63 -4.87
CA TRP A 30 5.40 -2.39 -4.10
C TRP A 30 4.26 -1.55 -4.62
N THR A 31 3.54 -0.95 -3.68
CA THR A 31 2.48 0.02 -3.95
C THR A 31 2.70 1.21 -3.04
N PHE A 32 2.59 2.41 -3.57
CA PHE A 32 2.41 3.62 -2.76
C PHE A 32 1.16 4.35 -3.19
N SER A 33 0.54 5.07 -2.25
CA SER A 33 -0.57 5.97 -2.52
C SER A 33 -0.43 7.22 -1.65
N VAL A 34 -0.72 8.37 -2.24
CA VAL A 34 -0.67 9.68 -1.61
C VAL A 34 -2.08 10.24 -1.59
N TRP A 35 -2.46 10.76 -0.44
CA TRP A 35 -3.82 11.18 -0.15
C TRP A 35 -3.80 12.59 0.42
N SER A 36 -4.78 13.41 0.05
CA SER A 36 -4.90 14.78 0.58
C SER A 36 -5.35 14.78 2.05
N ASN A 37 -5.97 13.69 2.52
CA ASN A 37 -6.37 13.52 3.91
C ASN A 37 -6.38 12.06 4.36
N ARG A 38 -6.48 11.85 5.68
CA ARG A 38 -6.55 10.51 6.28
C ARG A 38 -7.90 9.82 6.08
N GLU A 39 -8.97 10.58 5.83
CA GLU A 39 -10.31 10.02 5.64
C GLU A 39 -10.39 9.19 4.35
N GLY A 40 -9.83 9.67 3.24
CA GLY A 40 -9.75 8.92 1.98
C GLY A 40 -9.02 7.59 2.15
N ILE A 41 -7.92 7.57 2.93
CA ILE A 41 -7.20 6.34 3.28
C ILE A 41 -8.13 5.36 4.00
N ARG A 42 -8.86 5.83 5.02
CA ARG A 42 -9.77 4.98 5.82
C ARG A 42 -10.84 4.37 4.93
N VAL A 43 -11.53 5.19 4.13
CA VAL A 43 -12.58 4.75 3.20
C VAL A 43 -12.04 3.71 2.22
N PHE A 44 -10.88 3.96 1.63
CA PHE A 44 -10.25 3.01 0.71
C PHE A 44 -9.92 1.68 1.38
N VAL A 45 -9.28 1.72 2.55
CA VAL A 45 -8.82 0.50 3.24
C VAL A 45 -9.99 -0.35 3.73
N SER A 46 -11.08 0.27 4.18
CA SER A 46 -12.25 -0.44 4.72
C SER A 46 -13.24 -0.90 3.66
N ALA A 47 -13.20 -0.35 2.45
CA ALA A 47 -14.13 -0.71 1.39
C ALA A 47 -13.64 -1.90 0.56
N GLU A 48 -14.59 -2.66 0.02
CA GLU A 48 -14.30 -3.74 -0.93
C GLU A 48 -13.93 -3.17 -2.31
N PRO A 49 -13.02 -3.83 -3.06
CA PRO A 49 -12.35 -5.10 -2.76
C PRO A 49 -11.12 -5.02 -1.83
N HIS A 50 -10.64 -3.83 -1.47
CA HIS A 50 -9.37 -3.68 -0.76
C HIS A 50 -9.39 -4.29 0.65
N ALA A 51 -10.51 -4.21 1.38
CA ALA A 51 -10.65 -4.84 2.69
C ALA A 51 -10.36 -6.36 2.65
N THR A 52 -10.97 -7.08 1.69
CA THR A 52 -10.68 -8.50 1.48
C THR A 52 -9.23 -8.73 1.03
N ALA A 53 -8.67 -7.86 0.19
CA ALA A 53 -7.28 -7.97 -0.24
C ALA A 53 -6.29 -7.84 0.93
N VAL A 54 -6.50 -6.90 1.86
CA VAL A 54 -5.66 -6.72 3.06
C VAL A 54 -5.69 -7.95 3.96
N ARG A 55 -6.89 -8.53 4.18
CA ARG A 55 -7.03 -9.74 4.99
C ARG A 55 -6.23 -10.90 4.41
N LYS A 56 -6.40 -11.16 3.11
CA LYS A 56 -5.67 -12.22 2.39
C LYS A 56 -4.18 -11.92 2.28
N PHE A 57 -3.80 -10.65 2.17
CA PHE A 57 -2.40 -10.26 2.13
C PHE A 57 -1.67 -10.66 3.42
N ALA A 58 -2.31 -10.53 4.59
CA ALA A 58 -1.70 -11.00 5.84
C ALA A 58 -1.36 -12.50 5.83
N GLU A 59 -2.15 -13.31 5.12
CA GLU A 59 -1.92 -14.76 4.97
C GLU A 59 -0.86 -15.07 3.89
N TRP A 60 -0.87 -14.33 2.78
CA TRP A 60 -0.01 -14.60 1.61
C TRP A 60 1.34 -13.89 1.64
N SER A 61 1.47 -12.88 2.49
CA SER A 61 2.66 -12.05 2.53
C SER A 61 3.89 -12.87 2.91
N GLY A 62 4.97 -12.65 2.15
CA GLY A 62 6.27 -13.23 2.47
C GLY A 62 6.86 -12.61 3.73
N GLU A 63 7.92 -13.24 4.24
CA GLU A 63 8.67 -12.70 5.36
C GLU A 63 9.20 -11.28 5.05
N GLY A 64 9.10 -10.38 6.02
CA GLY A 64 9.52 -8.99 5.86
C GLY A 64 8.51 -8.08 5.12
N ALA A 65 7.35 -8.59 4.71
CA ALA A 65 6.29 -7.76 4.17
C ALA A 65 5.89 -6.67 5.18
N SER A 66 5.91 -5.43 4.73
CA SER A 66 5.86 -4.27 5.59
C SER A 66 5.27 -3.06 4.87
N PHE A 67 4.83 -2.06 5.63
CA PHE A 67 4.46 -0.78 5.07
C PHE A 67 4.94 0.37 5.97
N VAL A 68 5.15 1.51 5.35
CA VAL A 68 5.48 2.77 6.02
C VAL A 68 4.43 3.82 5.67
N GLN A 69 3.96 4.54 6.69
CA GLN A 69 3.04 5.65 6.53
C GLN A 69 3.64 6.91 7.17
N TRP A 70 3.58 8.03 6.47
CA TRP A 70 4.05 9.32 6.96
C TRP A 70 3.20 10.46 6.40
N LYS A 71 3.32 11.64 7.01
CA LYS A 71 2.76 12.88 6.46
C LYS A 71 3.83 13.55 5.58
N SER A 72 3.43 14.01 4.39
CA SER A 72 4.25 14.87 3.53
C SER A 72 3.56 16.24 3.38
N THR A 73 4.35 17.31 3.28
CA THR A 73 3.88 18.69 3.11
C THR A 73 3.69 19.08 1.65
N ASP A 74 4.40 18.45 0.71
CA ASP A 74 4.34 18.77 -0.72
C ASP A 74 3.66 17.68 -1.55
N GLY A 75 3.37 16.51 -0.96
CA GLY A 75 2.78 15.36 -1.65
C GLY A 75 3.67 14.77 -2.75
N LYS A 76 4.93 15.22 -2.86
CA LYS A 76 5.89 14.75 -3.83
C LYS A 76 6.58 13.52 -3.25
N ILE A 77 6.47 12.43 -4.00
CA ILE A 77 7.09 11.15 -3.68
C ILE A 77 7.58 10.54 -4.99
N ASP A 78 8.79 10.04 -4.98
CA ASP A 78 9.30 9.12 -5.98
C ASP A 78 9.54 7.75 -5.33
N TRP A 79 9.99 6.81 -6.16
CA TRP A 79 10.27 5.46 -5.69
C TRP A 79 11.49 5.41 -4.77
N GLU A 80 12.47 6.30 -4.95
CA GLU A 80 13.69 6.31 -4.13
C GLU A 80 13.35 6.67 -2.68
N GLU A 81 12.56 7.73 -2.47
CA GLU A 81 12.11 8.12 -1.13
C GLU A 81 11.18 7.07 -0.52
N ALA A 82 10.28 6.48 -1.32
CA ALA A 82 9.38 5.43 -0.85
C ALA A 82 10.15 4.20 -0.36
N GLU A 83 11.16 3.75 -1.11
CA GLU A 83 12.03 2.63 -0.74
C GLU A 83 12.93 2.97 0.46
N ARG A 84 13.50 4.18 0.50
CA ARG A 84 14.32 4.65 1.63
C ARG A 84 13.53 4.61 2.92
N ARG A 85 12.27 5.06 2.91
CA ARG A 85 11.40 5.00 4.10
C ARG A 85 10.96 3.60 4.45
N LEU A 86 10.77 2.72 3.46
CA LEU A 86 10.43 1.33 3.71
C LEU A 86 11.55 0.56 4.43
N LYS A 87 12.79 1.09 4.46
CA LYS A 87 13.85 0.55 5.34
C LYS A 87 13.57 0.75 6.83
N ASN A 88 12.66 1.65 7.19
CA ASN A 88 12.17 1.87 8.56
C ASN A 88 10.64 1.81 8.60
N PRO A 89 10.03 0.61 8.44
CA PRO A 89 8.58 0.45 8.41
C PRO A 89 7.89 0.89 9.69
N THR A 90 6.69 1.44 9.54
CA THR A 90 5.78 1.69 10.66
C THR A 90 4.96 0.45 11.03
N PHE A 91 4.95 -0.56 10.15
CA PHE A 91 4.22 -1.81 10.35
C PHE A 91 4.88 -2.96 9.60
N TYR A 92 4.83 -4.14 10.23
CA TYR A 92 5.23 -5.40 9.63
C TYR A 92 4.05 -6.37 9.66
N TYR A 93 3.79 -7.03 8.53
CA TYR A 93 2.94 -8.20 8.52
C TYR A 93 3.69 -9.32 9.23
N ARG A 94 3.12 -9.79 10.33
CA ARG A 94 3.59 -11.01 10.99
C ARG A 94 2.87 -12.16 10.34
N LYS A 95 3.63 -13.13 9.83
CA LYS A 95 3.06 -14.40 9.40
C LYS A 95 2.33 -15.01 10.61
N GLN A 96 1.03 -15.27 10.47
CA GLN A 96 0.32 -16.06 11.47
C GLN A 96 0.98 -17.45 11.46
N ARG A 97 1.60 -17.83 12.57
CA ARG A 97 2.02 -19.21 12.78
C ARG A 97 0.71 -20.01 12.91
N GLY A 98 0.42 -20.82 11.91
CA GLY A 98 -0.61 -21.85 12.01
C GLY A 98 -0.23 -22.89 13.05
#